data_AF-A0AAV0P8F7-F1
#
_entry.id   AF-A0AAV0P8F7-F1
#
_cell.length_a   1.000
_cell.length_b   1.000
_cell.length_c   1.000
_cell.angle_alpha   90.00
_cell.angle_beta   90.00
_cell.angle_gamma   90.00
#
_symmetry.space_group_name_H-M   'P 1'
#
loop_
_entity.id
_entity.type
_entity.pdbx_description
1 polymer ?
#
loop_
_entity_poly.entity_id
_entity_poly.type
_entity_poly.pdbx_seq_one_letter_code
_entity_poly.pdbx_strand_id
1 'polypeptide(L)'
;MTILAGYLSKPRVALATSAIVIQTTSLMYTLPTSLSASASTRVGNELGAGRPDRARLAAVVAIGVALLSSLFGLLGTTLGREAWGRVFTEDKEVLELTMIVLPIIGVCELGNCPQTTSCGILRGSARPGIGAGINFYSFYLVGAPVAVVLAFVWKLGFVGLCYGLLAAQVACAVSILAVVYKTDWEREAMKAKDMVGKSDNTLAHEEQTFLKCEEGVGFLNKAAESEK
;
A
#
# COMPACT_ATOMS: atom_id res chain seq x y z
N MET A 1 -4.79 16.54 -5.42
CA MET A 1 -5.90 16.62 -6.39
C MET A 1 -6.96 17.64 -5.96
N THR A 2 -7.58 17.51 -4.78
CA THR A 2 -8.66 18.38 -4.30
C THR A 2 -8.27 19.86 -4.17
N ILE A 3 -7.10 20.15 -3.61
CA ILE A 3 -6.61 21.53 -3.48
C ILE A 3 -6.38 22.15 -4.87
N LEU A 4 -5.75 21.41 -5.79
CA LEU A 4 -5.53 21.89 -7.16
C LEU A 4 -6.84 22.04 -7.94
N ALA A 5 -7.82 21.16 -7.71
CA ALA A 5 -9.15 21.25 -8.31
C ALA A 5 -9.89 22.55 -7.90
N GLY A 6 -9.61 23.09 -6.72
CA GLY A 6 -10.12 24.40 -6.28
C GLY A 6 -9.52 25.60 -7.03
N TYR A 7 -8.38 25.44 -7.69
CA TYR A 7 -7.72 26.49 -8.49
C TYR A 7 -8.12 26.47 -9.97
N LEU A 8 -9.00 25.55 -10.39
CA LEU A 8 -9.49 25.49 -11.78
C LEU A 8 -10.58 26.53 -12.05
N SER A 9 -10.78 26.86 -13.33
CA SER A 9 -11.77 27.85 -13.79
C SER A 9 -13.22 27.57 -13.36
N LYS A 10 -13.59 26.29 -13.15
CA LYS A 10 -14.90 25.86 -12.62
C LYS A 10 -14.72 25.07 -11.31
N PRO A 11 -14.42 25.74 -10.19
CA PRO A 11 -14.01 25.06 -8.96
C PRO A 11 -15.15 24.26 -8.33
N ARG A 12 -16.41 24.74 -8.40
CA ARG A 12 -17.58 24.00 -7.87
C ARG A 12 -17.74 22.62 -8.52
N VAL A 13 -17.70 22.56 -9.85
CA VAL A 13 -17.89 21.31 -10.60
C VAL A 13 -16.71 20.37 -10.35
N ALA A 14 -15.47 20.87 -10.44
CA ALA A 14 -14.27 20.08 -10.21
C ALA A 14 -14.18 19.52 -8.78
N LEU A 15 -14.55 20.31 -7.78
CA LEU A 15 -14.58 19.88 -6.38
C LEU A 15 -15.66 18.82 -6.14
N ALA A 16 -16.88 19.04 -6.65
CA ALA A 16 -17.96 18.06 -6.55
C ALA A 16 -17.58 16.72 -7.21
N THR A 17 -17.08 16.75 -8.44
CA THR A 17 -16.59 15.54 -9.12
C THR A 17 -15.43 14.89 -8.34
N SER A 18 -14.51 15.67 -7.79
CA SER A 18 -13.41 15.12 -6.97
C SER A 18 -13.91 14.41 -5.71
N ALA A 19 -14.97 14.90 -5.07
CA ALA A 19 -15.58 14.27 -3.91
C ALA A 19 -16.24 12.94 -4.28
N ILE A 20 -16.95 12.89 -5.41
CA ILE A 20 -17.55 11.65 -5.95
C ILE A 20 -16.46 10.62 -6.24
N VAL A 21 -15.38 11.05 -6.90
CA VAL A 21 -14.23 10.19 -7.19
C VAL A 21 -13.61 9.64 -5.91
N ILE A 22 -13.33 10.49 -4.92
CA ILE A 22 -12.74 10.07 -3.64
C ILE A 22 -13.63 9.06 -2.91
N GLN A 23 -14.95 9.29 -2.87
CA GLN A 23 -15.90 8.37 -2.25
C GLN A 23 -15.92 7.02 -2.98
N THR A 24 -15.93 7.06 -4.31
CA THR A 24 -15.91 5.86 -5.15
C THR A 24 -14.63 5.06 -4.95
N THR A 25 -13.47 5.73 -5.00
CA THR A 25 -12.16 5.10 -4.76
C THR A 25 -12.06 4.55 -3.35
N SER A 26 -12.59 5.24 -2.33
CA SER A 26 -12.57 4.75 -0.94
C SER A 26 -13.33 3.44 -0.78
N LEU A 27 -14.50 3.32 -1.44
CA LEU A 27 -15.26 2.07 -1.46
C LEU A 27 -14.45 0.95 -2.14
N MET A 28 -13.86 1.23 -3.30
CA MET A 28 -13.03 0.27 -4.04
C MET A 28 -11.78 -0.15 -3.26
N TYR A 29 -11.18 0.76 -2.47
CA TYR A 29 -9.94 0.55 -1.72
C TYR A 29 -10.06 -0.46 -0.56
N THR A 30 -11.27 -0.86 -0.19
CA THR A 30 -11.50 -1.90 0.82
C THR A 30 -10.99 -3.27 0.37
N LEU A 31 -11.13 -3.60 -0.92
CA LEU A 31 -10.67 -4.90 -1.46
C LEU A 31 -9.13 -4.98 -1.52
N PRO A 32 -8.41 -3.99 -2.07
CA PRO A 32 -6.95 -3.97 -2.08
C PRO A 32 -6.32 -3.98 -0.69
N THR A 33 -6.90 -3.25 0.27
CA THR A 33 -6.35 -3.21 1.64
C THR A 33 -6.48 -4.55 2.34
N SER A 34 -7.63 -5.21 2.20
CA SER A 34 -7.87 -6.56 2.74
C SER A 34 -6.93 -7.60 2.12
N LEU A 35 -6.74 -7.53 0.79
CA LEU A 35 -5.83 -8.41 0.08
C LEU A 35 -4.37 -8.16 0.47
N SER A 36 -3.97 -6.89 0.60
CA SER A 36 -2.63 -6.48 1.03
C SER A 36 -2.31 -6.97 2.44
N ALA A 37 -3.25 -6.87 3.38
CA ALA A 37 -3.09 -7.39 4.74
C ALA A 37 -2.95 -8.92 4.73
N SER A 38 -3.80 -9.61 3.97
CA SER A 38 -3.77 -11.08 3.84
C SER A 38 -2.45 -11.57 3.23
N ALA A 39 -1.99 -10.91 2.17
CA ALA A 39 -0.72 -11.20 1.52
C ALA A 39 0.47 -10.94 2.46
N SER A 40 0.46 -9.82 3.20
CA SER A 40 1.48 -9.48 4.19
C SER A 40 1.61 -10.56 5.25
N THR A 41 0.49 -11.00 5.84
CA THR A 41 0.48 -12.05 6.87
C THR A 41 0.97 -13.39 6.31
N ARG A 42 0.50 -13.79 5.12
CA ARG A 42 0.89 -15.07 4.50
C ARG A 42 2.38 -15.11 4.16
N VAL A 43 2.89 -14.06 3.53
CA VAL A 43 4.31 -13.95 3.16
C VAL A 43 5.19 -13.90 4.41
N GLY A 44 4.81 -13.12 5.42
CA GLY A 44 5.54 -13.05 6.68
C GLY A 44 5.61 -14.40 7.40
N ASN A 45 4.50 -15.16 7.42
CA ASN A 45 4.45 -16.47 8.07
C ASN A 45 5.30 -17.53 7.32
N GLU A 46 5.26 -17.56 5.98
CA GLU A 46 6.07 -18.52 5.20
C GLU A 46 7.57 -18.16 5.24
N LEU A 47 7.92 -16.87 5.24
CA LEU A 47 9.31 -16.42 5.43
C LEU A 47 9.82 -16.77 6.84
N GLY A 48 9.01 -16.55 7.87
CA GLY A 48 9.36 -16.92 9.26
C GLY A 48 9.50 -18.44 9.46
N ALA A 49 8.75 -19.24 8.70
CA ALA A 49 8.87 -20.70 8.69
C ALA A 49 10.04 -21.23 7.85
N GLY A 50 10.86 -20.35 7.25
CA GLY A 50 12.00 -20.74 6.42
C GLY A 50 11.62 -21.38 5.08
N ARG A 51 10.45 -21.02 4.52
CA ARG A 51 9.92 -21.59 3.27
C ARG A 51 9.84 -20.53 2.15
N PRO A 52 10.98 -20.12 1.56
CA PRO A 52 11.05 -19.05 0.56
C PRO A 52 10.23 -19.34 -0.70
N ASP A 53 10.19 -20.59 -1.18
CA ASP A 53 9.39 -20.98 -2.35
C ASP A 53 7.89 -20.75 -2.15
N ARG A 54 7.38 -21.05 -0.95
CA ARG A 54 5.97 -20.84 -0.61
C ARG A 54 5.64 -19.36 -0.44
N ALA A 55 6.57 -18.58 0.12
CA ALA A 55 6.43 -17.12 0.20
C ALA A 55 6.35 -16.49 -1.19
N ARG A 56 7.20 -16.93 -2.14
CA ARG A 56 7.15 -16.49 -3.54
C ARG A 56 5.83 -16.86 -4.20
N LEU A 57 5.35 -18.09 -4.02
CA LEU A 57 4.07 -18.52 -4.57
C LEU A 57 2.91 -17.68 -4.01
N ALA A 58 2.88 -17.43 -2.70
CA ALA A 58 1.88 -16.60 -2.07
C ALA A 58 1.87 -15.17 -2.62
N ALA A 59 3.06 -14.59 -2.86
CA ALA A 59 3.19 -13.27 -3.47
C ALA A 59 2.65 -13.23 -4.91
N VAL A 60 2.99 -14.22 -5.74
CA VAL A 60 2.51 -14.30 -7.13
C VAL A 60 1.00 -14.48 -7.19
N VAL A 61 0.44 -15.37 -6.36
CA VAL A 61 -1.01 -15.59 -6.29
C VAL A 61 -1.72 -14.31 -5.81
N ALA A 62 -1.19 -13.61 -4.81
CA ALA A 62 -1.76 -12.36 -4.33
C ALA A 62 -1.77 -11.27 -5.42
N ILE A 63 -0.70 -11.14 -6.21
CA ILE A 63 -0.66 -10.21 -7.34
C ILE A 63 -1.67 -10.61 -8.42
N GLY A 64 -1.81 -11.91 -8.72
CA GLY A 64 -2.80 -12.41 -9.67
C GLY A 64 -4.24 -12.08 -9.24
N VAL A 65 -4.58 -12.33 -7.97
CA VAL A 65 -5.89 -11.97 -7.41
C VAL A 65 -6.10 -10.46 -7.43
N ALA A 66 -5.06 -9.66 -7.14
CA ALA A 66 -5.13 -8.20 -7.20
C ALA A 66 -5.49 -7.72 -8.62
N LEU A 67 -4.84 -8.27 -9.64
CA LEU A 67 -5.12 -7.94 -11.05
C LEU A 67 -6.55 -8.32 -11.46
N LEU A 68 -7.03 -9.50 -11.03
CA LEU A 68 -8.41 -9.91 -11.28
C LEU A 68 -9.40 -8.95 -10.60
N SER A 69 -9.19 -8.62 -9.32
CA SER A 69 -10.06 -7.67 -8.60
C SER A 69 -10.04 -6.27 -9.24
N SER A 70 -8.89 -5.82 -9.70
CA SER A 70 -8.73 -4.57 -10.46
C SER A 70 -9.52 -4.58 -11.76
N LEU A 71 -9.51 -5.70 -12.49
CA LEU A 71 -10.25 -5.82 -13.76
C LEU A 71 -11.76 -5.75 -13.52
N PHE A 72 -12.26 -6.41 -12.47
CA PHE A 72 -13.65 -6.28 -12.06
C PHE A 72 -14.01 -4.84 -11.66
N GLY A 73 -13.12 -4.17 -10.92
CA GLY A 73 -13.29 -2.75 -10.56
C GLY A 73 -13.32 -1.82 -11.77
N LEU A 74 -12.45 -2.04 -12.75
CA LEU A 74 -12.43 -1.29 -14.02
C LEU A 74 -13.73 -1.53 -14.81
N LEU A 75 -14.18 -2.77 -14.94
CA LEU A 75 -15.43 -3.09 -15.62
C LEU A 75 -16.63 -2.44 -14.93
N GLY A 76 -16.69 -2.52 -13.60
CA GLY A 76 -17.76 -1.91 -12.80
C GLY A 76 -17.81 -0.39 -12.95
N THR A 77 -16.65 0.28 -12.90
CA THR A 77 -16.57 1.74 -13.07
C THR A 77 -16.84 2.20 -14.50
N THR A 78 -16.48 1.40 -15.51
CA THR A 78 -16.68 1.74 -16.93
C THR A 78 -18.12 1.51 -17.38
N LEU A 79 -18.72 0.39 -16.98
CA LEU A 79 -20.10 0.03 -17.33
C LEU A 79 -21.13 0.76 -16.45
N GLY A 80 -20.81 0.96 -15.17
CA GLY A 80 -21.68 1.59 -14.19
C GLY A 80 -21.61 3.12 -14.15
N ARG A 81 -20.81 3.77 -15.00
CA ARG A 81 -20.50 5.21 -14.88
C ARG A 81 -21.72 6.14 -14.86
N GLU A 82 -22.74 5.83 -15.65
CA GLU A 82 -23.95 6.66 -15.74
C GLU A 82 -24.86 6.47 -14.52
N ALA A 83 -25.15 5.22 -14.16
CA ALA A 83 -25.99 4.92 -13.00
C ALA A 83 -25.32 5.41 -11.70
N TRP A 84 -24.02 5.18 -11.55
CA TRP A 84 -23.26 5.62 -10.39
C TRP A 84 -23.20 7.14 -10.29
N GLY A 85 -22.93 7.84 -11.39
CA GLY A 85 -22.91 9.31 -11.40
C GLY A 85 -24.24 9.93 -10.96
N ARG A 86 -25.37 9.37 -11.43
CA ARG A 86 -26.71 9.84 -11.06
C ARG A 86 -27.08 9.62 -9.59
N VAL A 87 -26.45 8.67 -8.90
CA VAL A 87 -26.67 8.46 -7.45
C VAL A 87 -26.09 9.61 -6.64
N PHE A 88 -24.99 10.23 -7.09
CA PHE A 88 -24.31 11.29 -6.35
C PHE A 88 -24.76 12.71 -6.72
N THR A 89 -25.25 12.93 -7.94
CA THR A 89 -25.61 14.28 -8.39
C THR A 89 -26.71 14.28 -9.45
N GLU A 90 -27.57 15.29 -9.37
CA GLU A 90 -28.56 15.64 -10.41
C GLU A 90 -28.05 16.75 -11.34
N ASP A 91 -26.92 17.39 -11.01
CA ASP A 91 -26.32 18.45 -11.83
C ASP A 91 -25.68 17.85 -13.08
N LYS A 92 -26.15 18.30 -14.26
CA LYS A 92 -25.71 17.80 -15.56
C LYS A 92 -24.22 18.07 -15.82
N GLU A 93 -23.68 19.21 -15.41
CA GLU A 93 -22.26 19.53 -15.63
C GLU A 93 -21.35 18.64 -14.79
N VAL A 94 -21.73 18.37 -13.54
CA VAL A 94 -20.98 17.48 -12.64
C VAL A 94 -21.08 16.04 -13.13
N LEU A 95 -22.27 15.62 -13.58
CA LEU A 95 -22.52 14.28 -14.09
C LEU A 95 -21.68 13.99 -15.34
N GLU A 96 -21.65 14.90 -16.31
CA GLU A 96 -20.87 14.73 -17.55
C GLU A 96 -19.38 14.62 -17.27
N LEU A 97 -18.84 15.49 -16.41
CA LEU A 97 -17.43 15.42 -16.01
C LEU A 97 -17.12 14.12 -15.26
N THR A 98 -18.03 13.67 -14.39
CA THR A 98 -17.92 12.41 -13.65
C THR A 98 -17.86 11.22 -14.60
N MET A 99 -18.74 11.17 -15.62
CA MET A 99 -18.76 10.09 -16.62
C MET A 99 -17.45 9.99 -17.42
N ILE A 100 -16.79 11.12 -17.69
CA ILE A 100 -15.49 11.15 -18.39
C ILE A 100 -14.36 10.66 -17.46
N VAL A 101 -14.41 11.03 -16.19
CA VAL A 101 -13.34 10.74 -15.23
C VAL A 101 -13.39 9.32 -14.68
N LEU A 102 -14.59 8.77 -14.45
CA LEU A 102 -14.77 7.42 -13.90
C LEU A 102 -13.96 6.32 -14.60
N PRO A 103 -13.96 6.19 -15.94
CA PRO A 103 -13.14 5.19 -16.61
C PRO A 103 -11.63 5.46 -16.42
N ILE A 104 -11.20 6.73 -16.36
CA ILE A 104 -9.79 7.07 -16.08
C ILE A 104 -9.40 6.59 -14.67
N ILE A 105 -10.28 6.79 -13.68
CA ILE A 105 -10.08 6.30 -12.32
C ILE A 105 -10.12 4.77 -12.27
N GLY A 106 -10.98 4.12 -13.04
CA GLY A 106 -10.97 2.67 -13.18
C GLY A 106 -9.62 2.14 -13.68
N VAL A 107 -8.99 2.85 -14.62
CA VAL A 107 -7.63 2.50 -15.09
C VAL A 107 -6.58 2.81 -14.02
N CYS A 108 -6.72 3.89 -13.24
CA CYS A 108 -5.86 4.15 -12.08
C CYS A 108 -5.94 2.99 -11.07
N GLU A 109 -7.14 2.50 -10.77
CA GLU A 109 -7.38 1.37 -9.87
C GLU A 109 -6.74 0.06 -10.39
N LEU A 110 -6.59 -0.08 -11.71
CA LEU A 110 -5.87 -1.22 -12.29
C LEU A 110 -4.40 -1.26 -11.85
N GLY A 111 -3.75 -0.09 -11.71
CA GLY A 111 -2.41 0.02 -11.15
C GLY A 111 -2.39 0.04 -9.62
N ASN A 112 -3.47 0.48 -8.97
CA ASN A 112 -3.54 0.65 -7.52
C ASN A 112 -3.56 -0.66 -6.75
N CYS A 113 -4.37 -1.65 -7.18
CA CYS A 113 -4.44 -2.91 -6.45
C CYS A 113 -3.11 -3.68 -6.47
N PRO A 114 -2.42 -3.87 -7.62
CA PRO A 114 -1.11 -4.53 -7.65
C PRO A 114 -0.06 -3.78 -6.84
N GLN A 115 -0.04 -2.44 -6.89
CA GLN A 115 0.84 -1.63 -6.05
C GLN A 115 0.59 -1.88 -4.57
N THR A 116 -0.67 -1.80 -4.14
CA THR A 116 -1.07 -1.92 -2.73
C THR A 116 -0.81 -3.32 -2.18
N THR A 117 -1.08 -4.36 -2.97
CA THR A 117 -0.74 -5.74 -2.63
C THR A 117 0.77 -5.94 -2.53
N SER A 118 1.54 -5.39 -3.46
CA SER A 118 3.00 -5.48 -3.45
C SER A 118 3.63 -4.73 -2.26
N CYS A 119 3.09 -3.57 -1.88
CA CYS A 119 3.43 -2.92 -0.61
C CYS A 119 3.12 -3.82 0.59
N GLY A 120 2.02 -4.57 0.56
CA GLY A 120 1.69 -5.60 1.55
C GLY A 120 2.75 -6.70 1.63
N ILE A 121 3.18 -7.22 0.50
CA ILE A 121 4.23 -8.24 0.39
C ILE A 121 5.57 -7.70 0.96
N LEU A 122 5.95 -6.48 0.62
CA LEU A 122 7.13 -5.79 1.14
C LEU A 122 7.06 -5.60 2.66
N ARG A 123 5.89 -5.24 3.20
CA ARG A 123 5.65 -5.17 4.65
C ARG A 123 5.80 -6.54 5.30
N GLY A 124 5.21 -7.59 4.73
CA GLY A 124 5.34 -8.96 5.20
C GLY A 124 6.77 -9.48 5.16
N SER A 125 7.61 -8.94 4.26
CA SER A 125 9.04 -9.27 4.15
C SER A 125 9.94 -8.35 4.99
N ALA A 126 9.39 -7.57 5.92
CA ALA A 126 10.11 -6.61 6.77
C ALA A 126 10.88 -5.51 6.00
N ARG A 127 10.46 -5.16 4.78
CA ARG A 127 11.05 -4.10 3.95
C ARG A 127 10.07 -2.97 3.57
N PRO A 128 9.34 -2.38 4.53
CA PRO A 128 8.38 -1.31 4.23
C PRO A 128 9.05 -0.05 3.64
N GLY A 129 10.30 0.25 4.02
CA GLY A 129 10.99 1.48 3.62
C GLY A 129 11.20 1.63 2.11
N ILE A 130 11.34 0.52 1.38
CA ILE A 130 11.51 0.55 -0.08
C ILE A 130 10.20 0.96 -0.76
N GLY A 131 9.08 0.40 -0.31
CA GLY A 131 7.76 0.77 -0.81
C GLY A 131 7.43 2.24 -0.52
N ALA A 132 7.78 2.73 0.68
CA ALA A 132 7.59 4.13 1.05
C ALA A 132 8.41 5.09 0.17
N GLY A 133 9.69 4.78 -0.08
CA GLY A 133 10.57 5.60 -0.93
C GLY A 133 10.09 5.67 -2.38
N ILE A 134 9.67 4.54 -2.95
CA ILE A 134 9.14 4.49 -4.32
C ILE A 134 7.83 5.29 -4.43
N ASN A 135 6.95 5.17 -3.44
CA ASN A 135 5.70 5.91 -3.40
C ASN A 135 5.96 7.43 -3.35
N PHE A 136 6.87 7.87 -2.48
CA PHE A 136 7.27 9.26 -2.41
C PHE A 136 7.82 9.79 -3.75
N TYR A 137 8.76 9.05 -4.36
CA TYR A 137 9.33 9.44 -5.65
C TYR A 137 8.25 9.54 -6.75
N SER A 138 7.40 8.54 -6.85
CA SER A 138 6.42 8.47 -7.95
C SER A 138 5.34 9.54 -7.83
N PHE A 139 4.82 9.81 -6.63
CA PHE A 139 3.77 10.82 -6.46
C PHE A 139 4.30 12.26 -6.49
N TYR A 140 5.47 12.53 -5.91
CA TYR A 140 6.00 13.89 -5.82
C TYR A 140 6.86 14.29 -7.03
N LEU A 141 7.70 13.39 -7.56
CA LEU A 141 8.63 13.73 -8.65
C LEU A 141 8.07 13.43 -10.04
N VAL A 142 7.10 12.52 -10.16
CA VAL A 142 6.45 12.21 -11.46
C VAL A 142 5.02 12.71 -11.48
N GLY A 143 4.20 12.31 -10.50
CA GLY A 143 2.77 12.64 -10.45
C GLY A 143 2.47 14.13 -10.40
N ALA A 144 3.04 14.82 -9.42
CA ALA A 144 2.80 16.24 -9.21
C ALA A 144 3.16 17.11 -10.42
N PRO A 145 4.37 17.02 -11.02
CA PRO A 145 4.71 17.84 -12.18
C PRO A 145 3.84 17.50 -13.39
N VAL A 146 3.58 16.22 -13.66
CA VAL A 146 2.69 15.81 -14.76
C VAL A 146 1.28 16.35 -14.54
N ALA A 147 0.73 16.25 -13.33
CA ALA A 147 -0.59 16.79 -13.01
C ALA A 147 -0.67 18.31 -13.24
N VAL A 148 0.34 19.07 -12.79
CA VAL A 148 0.37 20.53 -12.94
C VAL A 148 0.49 20.93 -14.42
N VAL A 149 1.40 20.29 -15.17
CA VAL A 149 1.60 20.57 -16.59
C VAL A 149 0.33 20.27 -17.39
N LEU A 150 -0.27 19.09 -17.21
CA LEU A 150 -1.48 18.71 -17.94
C LEU A 150 -2.67 19.60 -17.55
N ALA A 151 -2.84 19.90 -16.27
CA ALA A 151 -3.98 20.68 -15.80
C ALA A 151 -3.91 22.16 -16.21
N PHE A 152 -2.75 22.81 -16.07
CA PHE A 152 -2.60 24.26 -16.25
C PHE A 152 -1.99 24.66 -17.60
N VAL A 153 -0.99 23.93 -18.11
CA VAL A 153 -0.32 24.28 -19.39
C VAL A 153 -1.18 23.84 -20.57
N TRP A 154 -1.65 22.59 -20.56
CA TRP A 154 -2.55 22.08 -21.61
C TRP A 154 -4.03 22.39 -21.37
N LYS A 155 -4.36 23.06 -20.27
CA LYS A 155 -5.73 23.48 -19.93
C LYS A 155 -6.75 22.33 -19.96
N LEU A 156 -6.30 21.10 -19.69
CA LEU A 156 -7.17 19.91 -19.58
C LEU A 156 -8.00 19.91 -18.29
N GLY A 157 -7.75 20.87 -17.39
CA GLY A 157 -8.51 21.03 -16.15
C GLY A 157 -8.44 19.79 -15.28
N PHE A 158 -9.62 19.27 -14.88
CA PHE A 158 -9.71 18.20 -13.89
C PHE A 158 -9.23 16.85 -14.46
N VAL A 159 -9.47 16.63 -15.75
CA VAL A 159 -9.00 15.43 -16.47
C VAL A 159 -7.47 15.38 -16.50
N GLY A 160 -6.80 16.54 -16.65
CA GLY A 160 -5.34 16.63 -16.57
C GLY A 160 -4.77 16.20 -15.22
N LEU A 161 -5.48 16.54 -14.13
CA LEU A 161 -5.13 16.07 -12.79
C LEU A 161 -5.29 14.54 -12.68
N CYS A 162 -6.32 13.96 -13.28
CA CYS A 162 -6.55 12.50 -13.30
C CYS A 162 -5.42 11.76 -14.02
N TYR A 163 -4.95 12.30 -15.15
CA TYR A 163 -3.82 11.72 -15.86
C TYR A 163 -2.51 11.82 -15.09
N GLY A 164 -2.28 12.91 -14.35
CA GLY A 164 -1.13 13.01 -13.45
C GLY A 164 -1.15 11.97 -12.32
N LEU A 165 -2.34 11.71 -11.77
CA LEU A 165 -2.54 10.62 -10.80
C LEU A 165 -2.28 9.24 -11.44
N LEU A 166 -2.79 9.02 -12.65
CA LEU A 166 -2.56 7.78 -13.39
C LEU A 166 -1.06 7.55 -13.64
N ALA A 167 -0.33 8.59 -14.07
CA ALA A 167 1.10 8.50 -14.34
C ALA A 167 1.89 8.14 -13.06
N ALA A 168 1.58 8.76 -11.92
CA ALA A 168 2.17 8.38 -10.63
C ALA A 168 1.88 6.92 -10.29
N GLN A 169 0.63 6.49 -10.47
CA GLN A 169 0.17 5.15 -10.12
C GLN A 169 0.86 4.07 -10.96
N VAL A 170 1.02 4.31 -12.26
CA VAL A 170 1.75 3.42 -13.17
C VAL A 170 3.22 3.37 -12.82
N ALA A 171 3.87 4.52 -12.60
CA ALA A 171 5.28 4.58 -12.21
C ALA A 171 5.56 3.82 -10.90
N CYS A 172 4.70 4.02 -9.89
CA CYS A 172 4.71 3.29 -8.63
C CYS A 172 4.57 1.79 -8.83
N ALA A 173 3.51 1.37 -9.53
CA ALA A 173 3.17 -0.03 -9.72
C ALA A 173 4.30 -0.77 -10.42
N VAL A 174 4.82 -0.23 -11.52
CA VAL A 174 5.94 -0.82 -12.28
C VAL A 174 7.19 -0.94 -11.41
N SER A 175 7.55 0.14 -10.69
CA SER A 175 8.75 0.15 -9.84
C SER A 175 8.67 -0.87 -8.72
N ILE A 176 7.53 -0.93 -8.02
CA ILE A 176 7.33 -1.88 -6.93
C ILE A 176 7.25 -3.32 -7.45
N LEU A 177 6.54 -3.58 -8.56
CA LEU A 177 6.52 -4.91 -9.17
C LEU A 177 7.94 -5.34 -9.54
N ALA A 178 8.72 -4.47 -10.18
CA ALA A 178 10.10 -4.77 -10.56
C ALA A 178 10.95 -5.15 -9.35
N VAL A 179 10.80 -4.44 -8.23
CA VAL A 179 11.47 -4.79 -6.97
C VAL A 179 11.04 -6.17 -6.47
N VAL A 180 9.74 -6.47 -6.45
CA VAL A 180 9.23 -7.78 -6.00
C VAL A 180 9.73 -8.91 -6.92
N TYR A 181 9.76 -8.70 -8.24
CA TYR A 181 10.29 -9.67 -9.21
C TYR A 181 11.80 -9.89 -9.06
N LYS A 182 12.55 -8.84 -8.72
CA LYS A 182 14.01 -8.89 -8.49
C LYS A 182 14.38 -9.31 -7.06
N THR A 183 13.41 -9.59 -6.19
CA THR A 183 13.69 -9.96 -4.79
C THR A 183 14.14 -11.40 -4.70
N ASP A 184 15.35 -11.61 -4.16
CA ASP A 184 15.86 -12.93 -3.79
C ASP A 184 15.18 -13.44 -2.52
N TRP A 185 14.17 -14.28 -2.71
CA TRP A 185 13.39 -14.88 -1.63
C TRP A 185 14.25 -15.70 -0.66
N GLU A 186 15.30 -16.37 -1.14
CA GLU A 186 16.29 -17.09 -0.34
C GLU A 186 17.03 -16.16 0.64
N ARG A 187 17.48 -15.00 0.15
CA ARG A 187 18.20 -14.02 0.95
C ARG A 187 17.30 -13.36 1.99
N GLU A 188 16.03 -13.15 1.64
CA GLU A 188 15.04 -12.60 2.58
C GLU A 188 14.62 -13.64 3.64
N ALA A 189 14.53 -14.92 3.30
CA ALA A 189 14.30 -15.99 4.29
C ALA A 189 15.49 -16.10 5.27
N MET A 190 16.73 -16.00 4.78
CA MET A 190 17.91 -15.96 5.64
C MET A 190 17.92 -14.74 6.58
N LYS A 191 17.57 -13.55 6.08
CA LYS A 191 17.42 -12.35 6.93
C LYS A 191 16.32 -12.52 7.97
N ALA A 192 15.18 -13.10 7.61
CA ALA A 192 14.09 -13.36 8.55
C ALA A 192 14.57 -14.30 9.68
N LYS A 193 15.33 -15.35 9.32
CA LYS A 193 15.93 -16.27 10.30
C LYS A 193 16.94 -15.58 11.22
N ASP A 194 17.78 -14.68 10.69
CA ASP A 194 18.75 -13.90 11.48
C ASP A 194 18.05 -12.94 12.46
N MET A 195 16.95 -12.30 12.03
CA MET A 195 16.16 -11.43 12.90
C MET A 195 15.49 -12.17 14.07
N VAL A 196 15.09 -13.44 13.88
CA VAL A 196 14.53 -14.27 14.96
C VAL A 196 15.65 -14.88 15.83
N GLY A 197 16.75 -15.35 15.23
CA GLY A 197 17.87 -15.94 15.95
C GLY A 197 18.63 -14.97 16.86
N LYS A 198 18.57 -13.66 16.57
CA LYS A 198 19.11 -12.62 17.47
C LYS A 198 18.34 -12.51 18.79
N SER A 199 17.08 -12.92 18.82
CA SER A 199 16.25 -12.93 20.02
C SER A 199 16.60 -14.09 20.95
N ASP A 200 16.98 -15.27 20.44
CA ASP A 200 17.40 -16.40 21.29
C ASP A 200 18.65 -16.07 22.12
N ASN A 201 19.63 -15.37 21.52
CA ASN A 201 20.82 -14.92 22.25
C ASN A 201 20.52 -13.80 23.26
N THR A 202 19.46 -13.03 23.05
CA THR A 202 19.05 -11.95 23.97
C THR A 202 18.24 -12.51 25.13
N LEU A 203 17.32 -13.44 24.87
CA LEU A 203 16.54 -14.13 25.90
C LEU A 203 17.40 -15.06 26.76
N ALA A 204 18.37 -15.78 26.17
CA ALA A 204 19.33 -16.58 26.94
C ALA A 204 20.20 -15.70 27.85
N HIS A 205 20.56 -14.49 27.40
CA HIS A 205 21.32 -13.54 28.20
C HIS A 205 20.46 -12.88 29.29
N GLU A 206 19.19 -12.56 29.03
CA GLU A 206 18.25 -12.06 30.03
C GLU A 206 17.91 -13.12 31.08
N GLU A 207 17.65 -14.37 30.68
CA GLU A 207 17.38 -15.49 31.59
C GLU A 207 18.59 -15.79 32.50
N GLN A 208 19.81 -15.80 31.94
CA GLN A 208 21.04 -15.92 32.74
C GLN A 208 21.27 -14.73 33.67
N THR A 209 20.91 -13.52 33.27
CA THR A 209 21.05 -12.33 34.13
C THR A 209 20.02 -12.36 35.26
N PHE A 210 18.80 -12.82 34.99
CA PHE A 210 17.73 -12.94 35.97
C PHE A 210 18.04 -14.03 37.03
N LEU A 211 18.51 -15.21 36.59
CA LEU A 211 18.99 -16.28 37.48
C LEU A 211 20.13 -15.81 38.39
N LYS A 212 21.08 -15.04 37.85
CA LYS A 212 22.22 -14.52 38.61
C LYS A 212 21.81 -13.45 39.63
N CYS A 213 20.77 -12.67 39.35
CA CYS A 213 20.16 -11.75 40.30
C CYS A 213 19.40 -12.50 41.41
N GLU A 214 18.67 -13.56 41.09
CA GLU A 214 17.92 -14.36 42.06
C GLU A 214 18.85 -15.11 43.04
N GLU A 215 19.94 -15.69 42.52
CA GLU A 215 20.99 -16.29 43.36
C GLU A 215 21.64 -15.25 44.29
N GLY A 216 21.94 -14.05 43.78
CA GLY A 216 22.52 -12.96 44.57
C GLY A 216 21.61 -12.50 45.72
N VAL A 217 20.30 -12.40 45.49
CA VAL A 217 19.30 -12.05 46.52
C VAL A 217 19.15 -13.17 47.55
N GLY A 218 19.19 -14.44 47.13
CA GLY A 218 19.19 -15.60 48.01
C GLY A 218 20.40 -15.67 48.96
N PHE A 219 21.59 -15.28 48.47
CA PHE A 219 22.80 -15.19 49.29
C PHE A 219 22.72 -14.07 50.35
N LEU A 220 22.18 -12.91 49.99
CA LEU A 220 22.03 -11.78 50.92
C LEU A 220 21.03 -12.09 52.04
N ASN A 221 19.92 -12.77 51.74
CA ASN A 221 18.95 -13.19 52.76
C ASN A 221 19.52 -14.24 53.74
N LYS A 222 20.31 -15.21 53.25
CA LYS A 222 20.98 -16.19 54.13
C LYS A 222 22.06 -15.55 55.01
N ALA A 223 22.78 -14.54 54.50
CA ALA A 223 23.75 -13.79 55.31
C ALA A 223 23.06 -12.99 56.43
N ALA A 224 21.90 -12.39 56.15
CA ALA A 224 21.11 -11.64 57.14
C ALA A 224 20.48 -12.54 58.24
N GLU A 225 20.17 -13.81 57.93
CA GLU A 225 19.70 -14.79 58.92
C GLU A 225 20.82 -15.36 59.80
N SER A 226 22.07 -15.37 59.33
CA SER A 226 23.23 -15.86 60.08
C SER A 226 23.77 -14.85 61.11
N GLU A 227 23.30 -13.60 61.09
CA GLU A 227 23.76 -12.52 61.97
C GLU A 227 22.77 -12.23 63.13
N LYS A 228 21.72 -13.05 63.28
CA LYS A 228 20.81 -13.08 64.44
C LYS A 228 21.05 -14.30 65.32
#